data_AF-A0AA38RHL7-F1
#
_entry.id   AF-A0AA38RHL7-F1
#
_cell.length_a   1.000
_cell.length_b   1.000
_cell.length_c   1.000
_cell.angle_alpha   90.00
_cell.angle_beta   90.00
_cell.angle_gamma   90.00
#
_symmetry.space_group_name_H-M   'P 1'
#
loop_
_entity.id
_entity.type
_entity.pdbx_description
1 polymer ?
#
loop_
_entity_poly.entity_id
_entity_poly.type
_entity_poly.pdbx_seq_one_letter_code
_entity_poly.pdbx_strand_id
1 'polypeptide(L)'
;MKFAATVLALAASAVAAPSLQQRDDWPCTPGQYFCDQNNTGITVCDIDHSYKYVGDCPAGTVCQTSDVSGQYIPFCTLPPAKDKRDACTPGTYWCNGDFSGIEVCDGQGNVQLNGLCPPNTHCGYPANSVGIPFCLDNAI
;
A
#
# COMPACT_ATOMS: atom_id res chain seq x y z
N MET A 1 -3.11 -42.57 37.30
CA MET A 1 -3.49 -41.96 36.01
C MET A 1 -4.35 -40.74 36.27
N LYS A 2 -3.97 -39.57 35.73
CA LYS A 2 -4.81 -38.45 35.25
C LYS A 2 -3.96 -37.17 35.20
N PHE A 3 -3.49 -36.81 34.01
CA PHE A 3 -3.12 -35.42 33.69
C PHE A 3 -4.14 -34.93 32.67
N ALA A 4 -4.93 -33.95 33.06
CA ALA A 4 -5.90 -33.31 32.19
C ALA A 4 -5.15 -32.30 31.30
N ALA A 5 -5.17 -32.53 29.98
CA ALA A 5 -4.67 -31.59 29.00
C ALA A 5 -5.84 -30.71 28.55
N THR A 6 -5.82 -29.43 28.92
CA THR A 6 -6.70 -28.38 28.40
C THR A 6 -6.16 -27.92 27.05
N VAL A 7 -6.92 -28.16 25.98
CA VAL A 7 -6.64 -27.64 24.64
C VAL A 7 -7.26 -26.25 24.53
N LEU A 8 -6.42 -25.20 24.42
CA LEU A 8 -6.88 -23.88 23.99
C LEU A 8 -7.12 -23.92 22.47
N ALA A 9 -8.39 -23.76 22.07
CA ALA A 9 -8.74 -23.47 20.69
C ALA A 9 -8.46 -21.99 20.41
N LEU A 10 -7.45 -21.69 19.58
CA LEU A 10 -7.30 -20.35 19.00
C LEU A 10 -8.34 -20.21 17.89
N ALA A 11 -9.39 -19.43 18.15
CA ALA A 11 -10.27 -18.93 17.11
C ALA A 11 -9.49 -17.91 16.28
N ALA A 12 -9.00 -18.35 15.12
CA ALA A 12 -8.52 -17.44 14.09
C ALA A 12 -9.74 -16.69 13.55
N SER A 13 -9.97 -15.46 14.02
CA SER A 13 -10.83 -14.51 13.35
C SER A 13 -10.15 -14.15 12.02
N ALA A 14 -10.43 -14.94 10.99
CA ALA A 14 -10.25 -14.52 9.62
C ALA A 14 -11.18 -13.32 9.41
N VAL A 15 -10.66 -12.11 9.59
CA VAL A 15 -11.30 -10.93 9.03
C VAL A 15 -11.26 -11.18 7.53
N ALA A 16 -12.40 -11.54 6.94
CA ALA A 16 -12.52 -11.64 5.50
C ALA A 16 -12.19 -10.24 4.98
N ALA A 17 -11.00 -10.09 4.40
CA ALA A 17 -10.61 -8.87 3.74
C ALA A 17 -11.63 -8.62 2.63
N PRO A 18 -12.23 -7.42 2.57
CA PRO A 18 -13.18 -7.04 1.53
C PRO A 18 -12.63 -7.39 0.15
N SER A 19 -13.24 -8.36 -0.55
CA SER A 19 -12.97 -8.56 -1.97
C SER A 19 -13.49 -7.36 -2.76
N LEU A 20 -12.92 -7.10 -3.94
CA LEU A 20 -13.19 -5.97 -4.84
C LEU A 20 -14.67 -5.56 -5.00
N GLN A 21 -15.62 -6.47 -4.79
CA GLN A 21 -17.05 -6.19 -4.68
C GLN A 21 -17.43 -5.13 -3.62
N GLN A 22 -16.64 -4.99 -2.54
CA GLN A 22 -17.01 -4.19 -1.37
C GLN A 22 -16.49 -2.75 -1.43
N ARG A 23 -15.64 -2.40 -2.42
CA ARG A 23 -15.29 -0.99 -2.70
C ARG A 23 -16.39 -0.25 -3.47
N ASP A 24 -17.32 -0.99 -4.08
CA ASP A 24 -18.54 -0.45 -4.69
C ASP A 24 -19.65 -0.17 -3.65
N ASP A 25 -19.53 -0.72 -2.43
CA ASP A 25 -20.56 -0.62 -1.38
C ASP A 25 -20.31 0.51 -0.35
N TRP A 26 -19.15 1.18 -0.37
CA TRP A 26 -18.89 2.31 0.53
C TRP A 26 -19.05 3.64 -0.21
N PRO A 27 -20.00 4.50 0.19
CA PRO A 27 -20.21 5.78 -0.49
C PRO A 27 -18.96 6.65 -0.34
N CYS A 28 -18.30 6.96 -1.46
CA CYS A 28 -17.20 7.92 -1.53
C CYS A 28 -17.74 9.36 -1.48
N THR A 29 -16.89 10.36 -1.20
CA THR A 29 -17.33 11.76 -1.27
C THR A 29 -17.17 12.27 -2.70
N PRO A 30 -18.24 12.76 -3.35
CA PRO A 30 -18.15 13.26 -4.72
C PRO A 30 -17.04 14.29 -4.88
N GLY A 31 -16.25 14.16 -5.95
CA GLY A 31 -15.09 15.01 -6.23
C GLY A 31 -13.78 14.58 -5.57
N GLN A 32 -13.77 13.49 -4.79
CA GLN A 32 -12.52 12.87 -4.36
C GLN A 32 -11.86 12.10 -5.49
N TYR A 33 -10.53 12.14 -5.54
CA TYR A 33 -9.73 11.42 -6.53
C TYR A 33 -8.80 10.44 -5.83
N PHE A 34 -8.60 9.27 -6.42
CA PHE A 34 -7.71 8.24 -5.91
C PHE A 34 -6.96 7.55 -7.04
N CYS A 35 -5.82 6.95 -6.72
CA CYS A 35 -5.21 5.97 -7.61
C CYS A 35 -6.11 4.75 -7.77
N ASP A 36 -6.11 4.17 -8.97
CA ASP A 36 -6.71 2.87 -9.21
C ASP A 36 -5.97 1.77 -8.43
N GLN A 37 -6.53 0.55 -8.44
CA GLN A 37 -5.99 -0.56 -7.66
C GLN A 37 -4.59 -1.00 -8.09
N ASN A 38 -4.20 -0.68 -9.33
CA ASN A 38 -2.92 -1.09 -9.90
C ASN A 38 -1.89 0.05 -9.89
N ASN A 39 -2.24 1.21 -9.33
CA ASN A 39 -1.48 2.45 -9.44
C ASN A 39 -1.14 2.81 -10.90
N THR A 40 -2.00 2.45 -11.85
CA THR A 40 -1.83 2.70 -13.28
C THR A 40 -2.64 3.88 -13.78
N GLY A 41 -3.63 4.34 -13.02
CA GLY A 41 -4.52 5.41 -13.42
C GLY A 41 -5.22 6.07 -12.25
N ILE A 42 -6.02 7.08 -12.56
CA ILE A 42 -6.78 7.87 -11.58
C ILE A 42 -8.26 7.53 -11.68
N THR A 43 -8.92 7.46 -10.54
CA THR A 43 -10.36 7.32 -10.38
C THR A 43 -10.91 8.54 -9.64
N VAL A 44 -12.15 8.91 -9.94
CA VAL A 44 -12.89 10.01 -9.29
C VAL A 44 -14.18 9.46 -8.71
N CYS A 45 -14.55 9.92 -7.53
CA CYS A 45 -15.88 9.69 -6.98
C CYS A 45 -16.89 10.63 -7.68
N ASP A 46 -17.85 10.05 -8.39
CA ASP A 46 -18.92 10.81 -9.05
C ASP A 46 -20.06 11.15 -8.06
N ILE A 47 -21.03 11.95 -8.51
CA ILE A 47 -22.22 12.38 -7.73
C ILE A 47 -23.11 11.22 -7.29
N ASP A 48 -23.02 10.08 -7.99
CA ASP A 48 -23.72 8.84 -7.64
C ASP A 48 -22.96 8.01 -6.58
N HIS A 49 -21.97 8.62 -5.91
CA HIS A 49 -21.11 7.98 -4.90
C HIS A 49 -20.39 6.74 -5.42
N SER A 50 -20.09 6.71 -6.72
CA SER A 50 -19.41 5.61 -7.40
C SER A 50 -18.06 6.05 -7.94
N TYR A 51 -17.03 5.22 -7.78
CA TYR A 51 -15.75 5.47 -8.40
C TYR A 51 -15.82 5.27 -9.92
N LYS A 52 -15.44 6.29 -10.67
CA LYS A 52 -15.33 6.29 -12.13
C LYS A 52 -13.87 6.45 -12.51
N TYR A 53 -13.44 5.64 -13.46
CA TYR A 53 -12.10 5.73 -14.00
C TYR A 53 -11.95 6.97 -14.89
N VAL A 54 -10.90 7.74 -14.66
CA VAL A 54 -10.64 9.03 -15.33
C VAL A 54 -9.62 8.88 -16.45
N GLY A 55 -8.58 8.07 -16.23
CA GLY A 55 -7.55 7.85 -17.24
C GLY A 55 -6.26 7.24 -16.68
N ASP A 56 -5.46 6.73 -17.61
CA ASP A 56 -4.16 6.12 -17.33
C ASP A 56 -3.12 7.19 -17.01
N CYS A 57 -2.20 6.83 -16.14
CA CYS A 57 -0.94 7.53 -16.02
C CYS A 57 -0.10 7.37 -17.31
N PRO A 58 0.66 8.39 -17.71
CA PRO A 58 1.55 8.30 -18.87
C PRO A 58 2.48 7.07 -18.80
N ALA A 59 2.85 6.54 -19.97
CA ALA A 59 3.73 5.37 -20.05
C ALA A 59 5.02 5.57 -19.22
N GLY A 60 5.33 4.58 -18.36
CA GLY A 60 6.50 4.61 -17.49
C GLY A 60 6.34 5.43 -16.21
N THR A 61 5.13 5.90 -15.90
CA THR A 61 4.78 6.53 -14.62
C THR A 61 3.83 5.65 -13.82
N VAL A 62 3.72 5.91 -12.53
CA VAL A 62 2.80 5.26 -11.59
C VAL A 62 1.99 6.31 -10.87
N CYS A 63 0.75 5.99 -10.54
CA CYS A 63 -0.09 6.82 -9.71
C CYS A 63 0.40 6.74 -8.26
N GLN A 64 0.55 7.90 -7.62
CA GLN A 64 0.84 8.03 -6.20
C GLN A 64 -0.13 9.03 -5.57
N THR A 65 -0.36 8.88 -4.27
CA THR A 65 -1.22 9.79 -3.52
C THR A 65 -0.36 10.65 -2.60
N SER A 66 -0.50 11.98 -2.70
CA SER A 66 0.05 12.91 -1.72
C SER A 66 -1.04 13.29 -0.73
N ASP A 67 -0.69 13.32 0.55
CA ASP A 67 -1.51 13.96 1.57
C ASP A 67 -1.08 15.44 1.70
N VAL A 68 -1.94 16.35 1.24
CA VAL A 68 -1.76 17.79 1.41
C VAL A 68 -2.83 18.28 2.38
N SER A 69 -2.46 18.47 3.64
CA SER A 69 -3.35 18.97 4.71
C SER A 69 -4.60 18.12 4.96
N GLY A 70 -4.48 16.79 4.91
CA GLY A 70 -5.61 15.85 5.07
C GLY A 70 -6.40 15.62 3.79
N GLN A 71 -5.92 16.13 2.65
CA GLN A 71 -6.51 15.91 1.34
C GLN A 71 -5.59 15.00 0.51
N TYR A 72 -6.12 13.82 0.18
CA TYR A 72 -5.48 12.86 -0.72
C TYR A 72 -5.62 13.35 -2.16
N ILE A 73 -4.49 13.62 -2.81
CA ILE A 73 -4.42 14.06 -4.20
C ILE A 73 -3.59 13.05 -4.97
N PRO A 74 -4.18 12.32 -5.94
CA PRO A 74 -3.42 11.42 -6.78
C PRO A 74 -2.66 12.20 -7.86
N PHE A 75 -1.46 11.75 -8.18
CA PHE A 75 -0.62 12.31 -9.23
C PHE A 75 0.20 11.19 -9.88
N CYS A 76 0.46 11.33 -11.18
CA CYS A 76 1.34 10.42 -11.89
C CYS A 76 2.79 10.89 -11.73
N THR A 77 3.65 10.00 -11.24
CA THR A 77 5.07 10.27 -11.09
C THR A 77 5.88 9.13 -11.67
N LEU A 78 7.15 9.38 -11.97
CA LEU A 78 8.05 8.27 -12.26
C LEU A 78 8.05 7.31 -11.06
N PRO A 79 8.04 5.98 -11.30
CA PRO A 79 8.28 5.05 -10.22
C PRO A 79 9.59 5.44 -9.54
N PRO A 80 9.70 5.28 -8.21
CA PRO A 80 10.98 5.50 -7.55
C PRO A 80 12.02 4.70 -8.33
N ALA A 81 13.13 5.35 -8.69
CA ALA A 81 14.21 4.67 -9.38
C ALA A 81 14.49 3.38 -8.61
N LYS A 82 14.46 2.22 -9.30
CA LYS A 82 14.99 0.98 -8.74
C LYS A 82 16.44 1.26 -8.45
N ASP A 83 16.69 1.72 -7.24
CA ASP A 83 17.93 2.34 -6.87
C ASP A 83 18.94 1.20 -6.91
N LYS A 84 19.77 1.15 -7.95
CA LYS A 84 21.02 0.40 -7.94
C LYS A 84 21.93 1.10 -6.92
N ARG A 85 21.58 0.98 -5.64
CA ARG A 85 22.41 1.47 -4.54
C ARG A 85 23.49 0.41 -4.34
N ASP A 86 24.58 0.57 -5.09
CA ASP A 86 25.79 -0.25 -4.96
C ASP A 86 26.43 -0.15 -3.55
N ALA A 87 25.93 0.76 -2.71
CA ALA A 87 25.98 0.67 -1.25
C ALA A 87 24.79 1.42 -0.64
N CYS A 88 23.97 0.74 0.16
CA CYS A 88 22.95 1.35 1.00
C CYS A 88 23.44 1.47 2.46
N THR A 89 22.82 2.34 3.27
CA THR A 89 23.13 2.42 4.71
C THR A 89 22.42 1.28 5.46
N PRO A 90 23.14 0.38 6.16
CA PRO A 90 22.52 -0.72 6.89
C PRO A 90 21.41 -0.26 7.83
N GLY A 91 20.30 -1.00 7.85
CA GLY A 91 19.13 -0.68 8.67
C GLY A 91 18.21 0.40 8.09
N THR A 92 18.47 0.87 6.86
CA THR A 92 17.53 1.73 6.13
C THR A 92 16.47 0.87 5.45
N TYR A 93 15.23 1.35 5.43
CA TYR A 93 14.09 0.65 4.84
C TYR A 93 13.43 1.50 3.74
N TRP A 94 12.89 0.85 2.72
CA TRP A 94 12.11 1.53 1.68
C TRP A 94 11.10 0.60 1.01
N CYS A 95 10.16 1.18 0.26
CA CYS A 95 9.27 0.40 -0.60
C CYS A 95 10.01 -0.11 -1.83
N ASN A 96 9.77 -1.38 -2.16
CA ASN A 96 10.26 -1.94 -3.41
C ASN A 96 9.62 -1.24 -4.63
N GLY A 97 10.20 -1.45 -5.82
CA GLY A 97 9.85 -0.66 -7.01
C GLY A 97 8.39 -0.77 -7.49
N ASP A 98 7.64 -1.78 -7.05
CA ASP A 98 6.21 -1.96 -7.34
C ASP A 98 5.31 -1.71 -6.12
N PHE A 99 5.87 -1.22 -5.01
CA PHE A 99 5.19 -0.97 -3.74
C PHE A 99 4.47 -2.19 -3.15
N SER A 100 4.82 -3.40 -3.59
CA SER A 100 4.25 -4.64 -3.07
C SER A 100 4.95 -5.14 -1.80
N GLY A 101 6.05 -4.51 -1.38
CA GLY A 101 6.85 -4.97 -0.26
C GLY A 101 7.86 -3.95 0.25
N ILE A 102 8.46 -4.27 1.38
CA ILE A 102 9.48 -3.47 2.04
C ILE A 102 10.85 -4.13 1.79
N GLU A 103 11.79 -3.33 1.33
CA GLU A 103 13.19 -3.66 1.21
C GLU A 103 13.97 -3.07 2.39
N VAL A 104 15.02 -3.77 2.82
CA VAL A 104 15.94 -3.36 3.87
C VAL A 104 17.37 -3.42 3.35
N CYS A 105 18.19 -2.47 3.79
CA CYS A 105 19.63 -2.58 3.63
C CYS A 105 20.22 -3.49 4.71
N ASP A 106 20.82 -4.61 4.31
CA ASP A 106 21.49 -5.52 5.23
C ASP A 106 22.83 -4.97 5.76
N GLY A 107 23.46 -5.70 6.68
CA GLY A 107 24.73 -5.31 7.30
C GLY A 107 25.92 -5.28 6.34
N GLN A 108 25.75 -5.82 5.14
CA GLN A 108 26.74 -5.91 4.08
C GLN A 108 26.52 -4.83 3.01
N GLY A 109 25.54 -3.93 3.21
CA GLY A 109 25.23 -2.86 2.28
C GLY A 109 24.43 -3.33 1.06
N ASN A 110 23.84 -4.53 1.10
CA ASN A 110 22.99 -5.04 0.03
C ASN A 110 21.51 -4.79 0.35
N VAL A 111 20.75 -4.58 -0.72
CA VAL A 111 19.30 -4.51 -0.67
C VAL A 111 18.72 -5.92 -0.60
N GLN A 112 17.90 -6.18 0.41
CA GLN A 112 17.16 -7.42 0.57
C GLN A 112 15.67 -7.12 0.71
N LEU A 113 14.83 -7.96 0.11
CA LEU A 113 13.40 -7.92 0.39
C LEU A 113 13.18 -8.37 1.85
N ASN A 114 12.72 -7.46 2.70
CA ASN A 114 12.40 -7.74 4.09
C ASN A 114 11.05 -8.45 4.22
N GLY A 115 10.11 -8.13 3.33
CA GLY A 115 8.82 -8.80 3.26
C GLY A 115 7.89 -8.20 2.23
N LEU A 116 7.01 -9.03 1.67
CA LEU A 116 5.87 -8.56 0.89
C LEU A 116 4.80 -8.03 1.83
N CYS A 117 4.11 -7.00 1.37
CA CYS A 117 2.93 -6.50 2.01
C CYS A 117 1.78 -7.51 1.89
N PRO A 118 0.98 -7.68 2.95
CA PRO A 118 -0.21 -8.53 2.90
C PRO A 118 -1.14 -8.19 1.73
N PRO A 119 -1.96 -9.13 1.27
CA PRO A 119 -3.00 -8.84 0.28
C PRO A 119 -3.86 -7.63 0.69
N ASN A 120 -4.23 -6.78 -0.27
CA ASN A 120 -4.99 -5.53 -0.09
C ASN A 120 -4.28 -4.42 0.70
N THR A 121 -2.98 -4.56 0.89
CA THR A 121 -2.12 -3.48 1.42
C THR A 121 -1.06 -3.11 0.39
N HIS A 122 -0.48 -1.93 0.51
CA HIS A 122 0.65 -1.48 -0.29
C HIS A 122 1.73 -0.92 0.63
N CYS A 123 2.98 -0.98 0.19
CA CYS A 123 4.03 -0.27 0.88
C CYS A 123 3.82 1.23 0.70
N GLY A 124 3.84 1.98 1.80
CA GLY A 124 3.72 3.44 1.80
C GLY A 124 4.36 4.06 3.02
N TYR A 125 4.43 5.39 3.04
CA TYR A 125 5.06 6.17 4.11
C TYR A 125 3.99 7.00 4.82
N PRO A 126 3.56 6.63 6.04
CA PRO A 126 2.60 7.43 6.81
C PRO A 126 3.16 8.83 7.06
N ALA A 127 2.29 9.84 7.07
CA ALA A 127 2.67 11.25 7.29
C ALA A 127 3.51 11.49 8.56
N ASN A 128 3.33 10.64 9.59
CA ASN A 128 4.04 10.74 10.87
C ASN A 128 5.27 9.81 10.98
N SER A 129 5.71 9.22 9.87
CA SER A 129 6.84 8.28 9.86
C SER A 129 8.10 8.92 9.30
N VAL A 130 9.21 8.79 10.04
CA VAL A 130 10.52 9.34 9.67
C VAL A 130 11.17 8.49 8.57
N GLY A 131 10.58 8.49 7.36
CA GLY A 131 11.10 7.73 6.23
C GLY A 131 11.06 6.20 6.42
N ILE A 132 10.29 5.70 7.39
CA ILE A 132 10.08 4.28 7.60
C ILE A 132 8.83 3.86 6.81
N PRO A 133 8.95 2.92 5.86
CA PRO A 133 7.81 2.40 5.12
C PRO A 133 7.00 1.41 5.97
N PHE A 134 5.72 1.34 5.69
CA PHE A 134 4.77 0.41 6.29
C PHE A 134 3.88 -0.19 5.21
N CYS A 135 3.30 -1.35 5.48
CA CYS A 135 2.19 -1.83 4.67
C CYS A 135 0.92 -1.13 5.12
N LEU A 136 0.41 -0.25 4.27
CA LEU A 136 -0.79 0.54 4.48
C LEU A 136 -1.97 -0.13 3.81
N ASP A 137 -3.12 -0.11 4.46
CA ASP A 137 -4.36 -0.58 3.85
C ASP A 137 -4.71 0.28 2.63
N ASN A 138 -5.09 -0.36 1.53
CA ASN A 138 -5.60 0.32 0.32
C ASN A 138 -7.01 0.93 0.53
N ALA A 139 -7.56 0.78 1.73
CA ALA A 139 -8.89 1.22 2.15
C ALA A 139 -8.88 2.60 2.83
N ILE A 140 -7.70 3.21 3.02
CA ILE A 140 -7.52 4.55 3.59
C ILE A 140 -7.19 5.54 2.46
#